data_AF-A0A553F6H7-F1
#
_entry.id   AF-A0A553F6H7-F1
#
_cell.length_a   1.000
_cell.length_b   1.000
_cell.length_c   1.000
_cell.angle_alpha   90.00
_cell.angle_beta   90.00
_cell.angle_gamma   90.00
#
_symmetry.space_group_name_H-M   'P 1'
#
loop_
_entity.id
_entity.type
_entity.pdbx_description
1 polymer ?
#
loop_
_entity_poly.entity_id
_entity_poly.type
_entity_poly.pdbx_seq_one_letter_code
_entity_poly.pdbx_strand_id
1 'polypeptide(L)'
;MKKDQGFTLIELMIVVAIIGILAAIALPAYKDYTDKAKITNAIGSVAGYKVVVTEAYSVDGDFTDACDSVPSGGDITCSTTTGVLTSKYDTATVTLTPTESANQISWECSHDLTVTVKGCEG
;
A
#
# COMPACT_ATOMS: atom_id res chain seq x y z
N MET A 1 -40.30 46.17 -1.50
CA MET A 1 -39.87 45.32 -0.37
C MET A 1 -39.43 43.99 -0.97
N LYS A 2 -38.12 43.67 -0.95
CA LYS A 2 -37.62 42.36 -1.41
C LYS A 2 -37.98 41.35 -0.33
N LYS A 3 -38.68 40.28 -0.72
CA LYS A 3 -39.07 39.20 0.19
C LYS A 3 -37.82 38.32 0.35
N ASP A 4 -37.12 38.44 1.47
CA ASP A 4 -36.03 37.52 1.79
C ASP A 4 -36.63 36.12 1.95
N GLN A 5 -36.44 35.28 0.94
CA GLN A 5 -36.79 33.87 0.98
C GLN A 5 -35.69 33.17 1.79
N GLY A 6 -35.91 33.06 3.10
CA GLY A 6 -35.07 32.23 3.96
C GLY A 6 -35.29 30.74 3.66
N PHE A 7 -34.23 29.93 3.79
CA PHE A 7 -34.29 28.47 3.73
C PHE A 7 -35.17 27.92 4.86
N THR A 8 -36.01 26.93 4.57
CA THR A 8 -36.82 26.28 5.60
C THR A 8 -35.98 25.28 6.40
N LEU A 9 -36.30 25.12 7.69
CA LEU A 9 -35.67 24.08 8.53
C LEU A 9 -35.92 22.68 7.98
N ILE A 10 -37.08 22.47 7.35
CA ILE A 10 -37.44 21.19 6.72
C ILE A 10 -36.53 20.90 5.52
N GLU A 11 -36.27 21.89 4.65
CA GLU A 11 -35.33 21.72 3.54
C GLU A 11 -33.93 21.35 4.05
N LEU A 12 -33.46 22.04 5.08
CA LEU A 12 -32.14 21.78 5.64
C LEU A 12 -32.05 20.38 6.27
N MET A 13 -33.09 19.94 6.98
CA MET A 13 -33.17 18.59 7.54
C MET A 13 -33.17 17.49 6.47
N ILE A 14 -33.88 17.69 5.35
CA ILE A 14 -33.88 16.73 4.24
C ILE A 14 -32.50 16.65 3.60
N VAL A 15 -31.83 17.79 3.39
CA VAL A 15 -30.47 17.82 2.83
C VAL A 15 -29.49 17.08 3.72
N VAL A 16 -29.53 17.30 5.03
CA VAL A 16 -28.65 16.59 5.98
C VAL A 16 -28.93 15.09 5.99
N ALA A 17 -30.20 14.68 5.91
CA ALA A 17 -30.56 13.27 5.83
C ALA A 17 -29.98 12.59 4.58
N ILE A 18 -30.07 13.25 3.40
CA ILE A 18 -29.51 12.71 2.15
C ILE A 18 -27.98 12.64 2.22
N ILE A 19 -27.31 13.70 2.68
CA ILE A 19 -25.85 13.71 2.84
C ILE A 19 -25.40 12.62 3.82
N GLY A 20 -26.15 12.39 4.90
CA GLY A 20 -25.87 11.33 5.87
C GLY A 20 -25.87 9.94 5.24
N ILE A 21 -26.86 9.63 4.38
CA ILE A 21 -26.93 8.34 3.67
C ILE A 21 -25.76 8.20 2.70
N LEU A 22 -25.48 9.23 1.91
CA LEU A 22 -24.38 9.20 0.93
C LEU A 22 -23.02 9.04 1.63
N ALA A 23 -22.79 9.76 2.74
CA ALA A 23 -21.55 9.69 3.51
C ALA A 23 -21.31 8.31 4.12
N ALA A 24 -22.37 7.64 4.60
CA ALA A 24 -22.26 6.29 5.18
C ALA A 24 -21.71 5.26 4.17
N ILE A 25 -22.03 5.41 2.88
CA ILE A 25 -21.55 4.52 1.81
C ILE A 25 -20.20 5.02 1.24
N ALA A 26 -20.07 6.32 1.05
CA ALA A 26 -18.92 6.92 0.39
C ALA A 26 -17.65 6.88 1.26
N LEU A 27 -17.77 7.08 2.58
CA LEU A 27 -16.59 7.14 3.46
C LEU A 27 -15.84 5.80 3.56
N PRO A 28 -16.49 4.63 3.76
CA PRO A 28 -15.79 3.35 3.73
C PRO A 28 -15.15 3.09 2.37
N ALA A 29 -15.88 3.31 1.28
CA ALA A 29 -15.37 3.08 -0.07
C ALA A 29 -14.17 3.99 -0.41
N TYR A 30 -14.19 5.25 0.04
CA TYR A 30 -13.07 6.17 -0.15
C TYR A 30 -11.84 5.73 0.66
N LYS A 31 -12.02 5.28 1.91
CA LYS A 31 -10.92 4.72 2.71
C LYS A 31 -10.27 3.53 2.02
N ASP A 32 -11.08 2.57 1.58
CA ASP A 32 -10.57 1.39 0.86
C ASP A 32 -9.79 1.79 -0.40
N TYR A 33 -10.28 2.79 -1.14
CA TYR A 33 -9.58 3.30 -2.32
C TYR A 33 -8.23 3.93 -1.96
N THR A 34 -8.18 4.77 -0.92
CA THR A 34 -6.93 5.39 -0.47
C THR A 34 -5.93 4.36 0.04
N ASP A 35 -6.39 3.34 0.76
CA ASP A 35 -5.53 2.29 1.30
C ASP A 35 -4.94 1.41 0.19
N LYS A 36 -5.74 1.07 -0.82
CA LYS A 36 -5.24 0.39 -2.04
C LYS A 36 -4.20 1.23 -2.78
N ALA A 37 -4.39 2.56 -2.85
CA ALA A 37 -3.42 3.45 -3.47
C ALA A 37 -2.10 3.49 -2.69
N LYS A 38 -2.15 3.55 -1.34
CA LYS A 38 -0.96 3.48 -0.48
C LYS A 38 -0.17 2.18 -0.70
N ILE A 39 -0.86 1.03 -0.70
CA ILE A 39 -0.23 -0.28 -0.96
C ILE A 39 0.41 -0.29 -2.35
N THR A 40 -0.29 0.20 -3.38
CA THR A 40 0.24 0.24 -4.75
C THR A 40 1.49 1.11 -4.85
N ASN A 41 1.52 2.25 -4.17
CA ASN A 41 2.69 3.12 -4.11
C ASN A 41 3.87 2.44 -3.39
N ALA A 42 3.61 1.77 -2.26
CA ALA A 42 4.61 1.01 -1.51
C ALA A 42 5.17 -0.17 -2.32
N ILE A 43 4.35 -0.87 -3.09
CA ILE A 43 4.81 -1.91 -4.04
C ILE A 43 5.68 -1.26 -5.12
N GLY A 44 5.24 -0.13 -5.67
CA GLY A 44 5.96 0.59 -6.72
C GLY A 44 7.34 1.08 -6.29
N SER A 45 7.48 1.56 -5.06
CA SER A 45 8.76 2.03 -4.51
C SER A 45 9.79 0.92 -4.31
N VAL A 46 9.34 -0.32 -4.10
CA VAL A 46 10.23 -1.47 -3.86
C VAL A 46 10.45 -2.37 -5.08
N ALA A 47 9.64 -2.21 -6.13
CA ALA A 47 9.69 -3.04 -7.33
C ALA A 47 11.06 -3.06 -8.04
N GLY A 48 11.79 -1.94 -8.04
CA GLY A 48 13.14 -1.88 -8.61
C GLY A 48 14.15 -2.69 -7.81
N TYR A 49 14.11 -2.60 -6.48
CA TYR A 49 15.01 -3.34 -5.59
C TYR A 49 14.76 -4.84 -5.61
N LYS A 50 13.51 -5.26 -5.83
CA LYS A 50 13.16 -6.67 -6.06
C LYS A 50 13.98 -7.28 -7.20
N VAL A 51 14.19 -6.53 -8.29
CA VAL A 51 15.01 -6.99 -9.43
C VAL A 51 16.47 -7.11 -9.02
N VAL A 52 17.02 -6.11 -8.32
CA VAL A 52 18.41 -6.13 -7.87
C VAL A 52 18.69 -7.29 -6.91
N VAL A 53 17.81 -7.52 -5.94
CA VAL A 53 17.94 -8.65 -5.00
C VAL A 53 17.87 -10.00 -5.73
N THR A 54 17.00 -10.11 -6.74
CA THR A 54 16.89 -11.33 -7.56
C THR A 54 18.16 -11.57 -8.38
N GLU A 55 18.74 -10.52 -8.94
CA GLU A 55 19.98 -10.60 -9.71
C GLU A 55 21.15 -10.99 -8.81
N ALA A 56 21.32 -10.32 -7.67
CA ALA A 56 22.38 -10.63 -6.70
C ALA A 56 22.31 -12.10 -6.24
N TYR A 57 21.12 -12.58 -5.86
CA TYR A 57 20.94 -13.98 -5.50
C TYR A 57 21.26 -14.95 -6.65
N SER A 58 20.97 -14.57 -7.90
CA SER A 58 21.29 -15.41 -9.06
C SER A 58 22.81 -15.53 -9.31
N VAL A 59 23.59 -14.53 -8.92
CA VAL A 59 25.05 -14.48 -9.09
C VAL A 59 25.75 -15.16 -7.92
N ASP A 60 25.40 -14.77 -6.70
CA ASP A 60 26.14 -15.15 -5.48
C ASP A 60 25.54 -16.37 -4.77
N GLY A 61 24.24 -16.64 -5.00
CA GLY A 61 23.52 -17.74 -4.36
C GLY A 61 23.11 -17.45 -2.91
N ASP A 62 23.29 -16.22 -2.43
CA ASP A 62 22.86 -15.74 -1.12
C ASP A 62 22.39 -14.27 -1.19
N PHE A 63 22.04 -13.69 -0.02
CA PHE A 63 21.52 -12.33 0.08
C PHE A 63 22.49 -11.32 0.72
N THR A 64 23.74 -11.70 1.02
CA THR A 64 24.60 -10.84 1.85
C THR A 64 24.86 -9.49 1.20
N ASP A 65 25.03 -9.47 -0.12
CA ASP A 65 25.31 -8.27 -0.90
C ASP A 65 24.07 -7.76 -1.67
N ALA A 66 22.96 -8.50 -1.59
CA ALA A 66 21.73 -8.23 -2.35
C ALA A 66 21.06 -6.89 -1.97
N CYS A 67 21.35 -6.37 -0.77
CA CYS A 67 20.75 -5.17 -0.22
C CYS A 67 21.62 -3.91 -0.39
N ASP A 68 22.80 -3.98 -0.99
CA ASP A 68 23.76 -2.85 -1.03
C ASP A 68 23.23 -1.62 -1.80
N SER A 69 22.34 -1.86 -2.76
CA SER A 69 21.69 -0.80 -3.53
C SER A 69 20.46 -0.21 -2.83
N VAL A 70 19.99 -0.83 -1.74
CA VAL A 70 18.78 -0.41 -1.02
C VAL A 70 19.16 0.65 0.02
N PRO A 71 18.51 1.83 0.01
CA PRO A 71 18.77 2.87 1.01
C PRO A 71 18.57 2.33 2.44
N SER A 72 19.54 2.55 3.32
CA SER A 72 19.41 2.18 4.74
C SER A 72 18.76 3.31 5.55
N GLY A 73 17.80 2.96 6.42
CA GLY A 73 17.22 3.87 7.41
C GLY A 73 16.04 4.74 6.96
N GLY A 74 15.29 4.31 5.93
CA GLY A 74 14.11 5.05 5.42
C GLY A 74 12.85 4.20 5.33
N ASP A 75 11.93 4.64 4.46
CA ASP A 75 10.68 3.94 4.17
C ASP A 75 10.89 2.59 3.47
N ILE A 76 12.09 2.30 2.96
CA ILE A 76 12.44 1.03 2.35
C ILE A 76 13.56 0.40 3.15
N THR A 77 13.45 -0.90 3.41
CA THR A 77 14.49 -1.70 4.08
C THR A 77 14.67 -3.03 3.37
N CYS A 78 15.88 -3.59 3.46
CA CYS A 78 16.24 -4.90 2.93
C CYS A 78 16.99 -5.69 3.98
N SER A 79 16.62 -6.95 4.17
CA SER A 79 17.30 -7.88 5.08
C SER A 79 18.41 -8.62 4.34
N THR A 80 19.67 -8.37 4.68
CA THR A 80 20.83 -9.05 4.07
C THR A 80 20.90 -10.55 4.39
N THR A 81 20.14 -11.00 5.40
CA THR A 81 20.09 -12.43 5.76
C THR A 81 19.03 -13.19 4.97
N THR A 82 17.94 -12.53 4.58
CA THR A 82 16.75 -13.22 4.02
C THR A 82 16.28 -12.63 2.70
N GLY A 83 16.90 -11.56 2.19
CA GLY A 83 16.47 -10.85 0.99
C GLY A 83 15.11 -10.17 1.10
N VAL A 84 14.48 -10.19 2.29
CA VAL A 84 13.15 -9.61 2.52
C VAL A 84 13.22 -8.11 2.34
N LEU A 85 12.37 -7.59 1.45
CA LEU A 85 12.22 -6.17 1.22
C LEU A 85 10.95 -5.67 1.90
N THR A 86 11.05 -4.56 2.62
CA THR A 86 9.88 -3.92 3.24
C THR A 86 9.82 -2.48 2.76
N SER A 87 8.63 -2.02 2.40
CA SER A 87 8.35 -0.63 2.07
C SER A 87 7.19 -0.10 2.90
N LYS A 88 7.34 1.12 3.40
CA LYS A 88 6.31 1.87 4.11
C LYS A 88 5.84 3.01 3.24
N TYR A 89 4.54 3.25 3.25
CA TYR A 89 3.94 4.42 2.63
C TYR A 89 2.77 4.87 3.49
N ASP A 90 2.97 5.97 4.23
CA ASP A 90 2.03 6.45 5.24
C ASP A 90 1.70 5.34 6.27
N THR A 91 0.45 4.86 6.30
CA THR A 91 0.01 3.80 7.21
C THR A 91 0.13 2.40 6.63
N ALA A 92 0.54 2.25 5.36
CA ALA A 92 0.67 0.95 4.72
C ALA A 92 2.11 0.45 4.81
N THR A 93 2.30 -0.79 5.23
CA THR A 93 3.56 -1.53 5.16
C THR A 93 3.38 -2.69 4.20
N VAL A 94 4.24 -2.77 3.18
CA VAL A 94 4.31 -3.86 2.22
C VAL A 94 5.60 -4.64 2.46
N THR A 95 5.51 -5.96 2.47
CA THR A 95 6.64 -6.86 2.60
C THR A 95 6.70 -7.78 1.40
N LEU A 96 7.84 -7.81 0.72
CA LEU A 96 8.16 -8.78 -0.31
C LEU A 96 9.10 -9.82 0.28
N THR A 97 8.65 -11.06 0.32
CA THR A 97 9.40 -12.19 0.84
C THR A 97 9.89 -13.03 -0.34
N PRO A 98 11.20 -13.18 -0.53
CA PRO A 98 11.71 -14.13 -1.50
C PRO A 98 11.59 -15.54 -0.94
N THR A 99 11.19 -16.48 -1.80
CA THR A 99 11.18 -17.91 -1.51
C THR A 99 12.18 -18.58 -2.44
N GLU A 100 13.19 -19.20 -1.84
CA GLU A 100 14.26 -19.85 -2.57
C GLU A 100 13.79 -21.15 -3.22
N SER A 101 14.16 -21.35 -4.48
CA SER A 101 13.98 -22.60 -5.21
C SER A 101 15.17 -22.81 -6.14
N ALA A 102 16.15 -23.59 -5.68
CA ALA A 102 17.46 -23.73 -6.33
C ALA A 102 18.16 -22.36 -6.54
N ASN A 103 18.78 -22.11 -7.70
CA ASN A 103 19.43 -20.84 -8.08
C ASN A 103 18.45 -19.72 -8.50
N GLN A 104 17.19 -19.79 -8.07
CA GLN A 104 16.18 -18.78 -8.36
C GLN A 104 15.36 -18.47 -7.11
N ILE A 105 14.77 -17.29 -7.07
CA ILE A 105 13.82 -16.89 -6.04
C ILE A 105 12.47 -16.54 -6.67
N SER A 106 11.40 -17.04 -6.06
CA SER A 106 10.05 -16.53 -6.30
C SER A 106 9.73 -15.48 -5.23
N TRP A 107 8.68 -14.70 -5.43
CA TRP A 107 8.35 -13.60 -4.54
C TRP A 107 6.90 -13.64 -4.13
N GLU A 108 6.68 -13.59 -2.82
CA GLU A 108 5.38 -13.38 -2.22
C GLU A 108 5.29 -11.93 -1.73
N CYS A 109 4.11 -11.32 -1.87
CA CYS A 109 3.84 -9.96 -1.42
C CYS A 109 2.77 -10.00 -0.34
N SER A 110 3.05 -9.38 0.79
CA SER A 110 2.09 -9.15 1.87
C SER A 110 2.01 -7.68 2.28
N HIS A 111 0.90 -7.28 2.92
CA HIS A 111 0.70 -5.95 3.49
C HIS A 111 -0.07 -6.01 4.81
N ASP A 112 -0.16 -4.89 5.53
CA ASP A 112 -0.74 -4.80 6.89
C ASP A 112 -2.17 -4.24 6.96
N LEU A 113 -2.74 -3.80 5.83
CA LEU A 113 -4.11 -3.27 5.77
C LEU A 113 -5.15 -4.34 5.43
N THR A 114 -6.41 -4.08 5.78
CA THR A 114 -7.52 -5.04 5.59
C THR A 114 -8.13 -5.06 4.18
N VAL A 115 -7.60 -4.24 3.25
CA VAL A 115 -8.15 -4.11 1.89
C VAL A 115 -7.54 -5.15 0.96
N THR A 116 -8.35 -5.76 0.10
CA THR A 116 -7.80 -6.74 -0.85
C THR A 116 -7.13 -6.05 -2.04
N VAL A 117 -5.85 -6.37 -2.28
CA VAL A 117 -5.07 -5.98 -3.45
C VAL A 117 -4.70 -7.22 -4.27
N LYS A 118 -4.85 -7.16 -5.59
CA LYS A 118 -4.53 -8.32 -6.44
C LYS A 118 -3.02 -8.55 -6.47
N GLY A 119 -2.58 -9.75 -6.09
CA GLY A 119 -1.16 -10.14 -6.13
C GLY A 119 -0.33 -9.63 -4.95
N CYS A 120 -0.96 -9.05 -3.93
CA CYS A 120 -0.36 -8.77 -2.64
C CYS A 120 -1.41 -8.99 -1.56
N GLU A 121 -1.15 -9.93 -0.65
CA GLU A 121 -2.14 -10.36 0.34
C GLU A 121 -2.06 -9.52 1.62
N GLY A 122 -3.18 -9.36 2.32
CA GLY A 122 -3.30 -8.55 3.54
C GLY A 122 -3.67 -9.38 4.76
#